data_AF-A0A1I0RK21-F1
#
_entry.id   AF-A0A1I0RK21-F1
#
_cell.length_a   1.000
_cell.length_b   1.000
_cell.length_c   1.000
_cell.angle_alpha   90.00
_cell.angle_beta   90.00
_cell.angle_gamma   90.00
#
_symmetry.space_group_name_H-M   'P 1'
#
loop_
_entity.id
_entity.type
_entity.pdbx_description
1 polymer ?
#
loop_
_entity_poly.entity_id
_entity_poly.type
_entity_poly.pdbx_seq_one_letter_code
_entity_poly.pdbx_strand_id
1 'polypeptide(L)'
;MRKVRACAFFLYLLLMEEMTFDAYLISKKIDPSVFKRTEKDQFESLKHIFDQVSPASFTQQKLFLINATRRKFPFTEEAVEVPKKKPMARPKIMKPKTQ
;
A
#
# COMPACT_ATOMS: atom_id res chain seq x y z
N MET A 1 -9.65 19.71 10.93
CA MET A 1 -9.29 20.24 9.59
C MET A 1 -8.13 19.44 9.00
N ARG A 2 -8.39 18.45 8.13
CA ARG A 2 -7.33 17.74 7.40
C ARG A 2 -7.13 18.45 6.07
N LYS A 3 -6.03 19.20 5.96
CA LYS A 3 -5.68 20.01 4.78
C LYS A 3 -5.80 19.17 3.51
N VAL A 4 -6.67 19.61 2.61
CA VAL A 4 -6.88 19.07 1.28
C VAL A 4 -5.64 19.41 0.44
N ARG A 5 -4.64 18.51 0.47
CA ARG A 5 -3.52 18.50 -0.49
C ARG A 5 -3.76 17.47 -1.59
N ALA A 6 -5.02 17.17 -1.90
CA ALA A 6 -5.38 16.16 -2.89
C ALA A 6 -5.36 16.71 -4.33
N CYS A 7 -5.49 18.03 -4.53
CA CYS A 7 -5.77 18.59 -5.85
C CYS A 7 -4.53 18.65 -6.78
N ALA A 8 -3.36 19.05 -6.26
CA ALA A 8 -2.14 19.16 -7.08
C ALA A 8 -1.48 17.80 -7.39
N PHE A 9 -1.68 16.79 -6.52
CA PHE A 9 -1.11 15.45 -6.72
C PHE A 9 -1.88 14.62 -7.76
N PHE A 10 -3.14 14.96 -8.01
CA PHE A 10 -4.01 14.29 -8.99
C PHE A 10 -3.67 14.70 -10.43
N LEU A 11 -3.19 15.93 -10.64
CA LEU A 11 -2.86 16.48 -11.97
C LEU A 11 -1.49 16.01 -12.50
N TYR A 12 -0.50 15.77 -11.62
CA TYR A 12 0.79 15.19 -12.04
C TYR A 12 0.69 13.68 -12.35
N LEU A 13 -0.43 13.05 -12.01
CA LEU A 13 -0.68 11.62 -12.14
C LEU A 13 -1.12 11.20 -13.56
N LEU A 14 -1.46 12.16 -14.42
CA LEU A 14 -2.05 11.92 -15.74
C LEU A 14 -1.01 11.81 -16.88
N LEU A 15 0.29 12.07 -16.62
CA LEU A 15 1.29 12.28 -17.68
C LEU A 15 2.54 11.39 -17.59
N MET A 16 2.47 10.20 -16.99
CA MET A 16 3.62 9.29 -16.90
C MET A 16 3.19 7.86 -17.25
N GLU A 17 3.21 7.53 -18.54
CA GLU A 17 2.72 6.24 -19.07
C GLU A 17 3.73 5.08 -19.03
N GLU A 18 5.00 5.27 -18.69
CA GLU A 18 5.96 4.15 -18.57
C GLU A 18 6.80 4.23 -17.30
N MET A 19 6.21 3.83 -16.17
CA MET A 19 6.99 3.56 -14.96
C MET A 19 6.95 2.07 -14.64
N THR A 20 8.10 1.49 -14.31
CA THR A 20 8.18 0.13 -13.78
C THR A 20 7.44 0.05 -12.44
N PHE A 21 6.92 -1.14 -12.09
CA PHE A 21 6.19 -1.33 -10.83
C PHE A 21 7.01 -0.92 -9.59
N ASP A 22 8.31 -1.17 -9.61
CA ASP A 22 9.22 -0.78 -8.51
C ASP A 22 9.36 0.74 -8.41
N ALA A 23 9.54 1.43 -9.53
CA ALA A 23 9.57 2.90 -9.57
C ALA A 23 8.23 3.50 -9.11
N TYR A 24 7.12 2.86 -9.49
CA TYR A 24 5.79 3.22 -9.01
C TYR A 24 5.68 3.10 -7.48
N LEU A 25 6.15 2.00 -6.89
CA LEU A 25 6.11 1.81 -5.43
C LEU A 25 6.96 2.85 -4.69
N ILE A 26 8.16 3.15 -5.19
CA ILE A 26 9.04 4.20 -4.64
C ILE A 26 8.34 5.56 -4.70
N SER A 27 7.68 5.89 -5.82
CA SER A 27 6.90 7.14 -5.96
C SER A 27 5.78 7.25 -4.92
N LYS A 28 5.24 6.12 -4.46
CA LYS A 28 4.20 6.04 -3.40
C LYS A 28 4.78 5.94 -1.99
N LYS A 29 6.10 6.06 -1.82
CA LYS A 29 6.84 5.91 -0.56
C LYS A 29 6.70 4.51 0.05
N ILE A 30 6.71 3.50 -0.80
CA ILE A 30 6.66 2.08 -0.42
C ILE A 30 8.00 1.46 -0.80
N ASP A 31 8.60 0.69 0.11
CA ASP A 31 9.82 -0.06 -0.18
C ASP A 31 9.51 -1.38 -0.94
N PRO A 32 9.90 -1.51 -2.22
CA PRO A 32 9.66 -2.72 -3.00
C PRO A 32 10.39 -3.94 -2.44
N SER A 33 11.57 -3.76 -1.84
CA SER A 33 12.39 -4.86 -1.30
C SER A 33 11.73 -5.50 -0.09
N VAL A 34 11.27 -4.68 0.85
CA VAL A 34 10.57 -5.16 2.07
C VAL A 34 9.21 -5.74 1.72
N PHE A 35 8.49 -5.11 0.78
CA PHE A 35 7.18 -5.58 0.35
C PHE A 35 7.27 -6.96 -0.32
N LYS A 36 8.22 -7.16 -1.25
CA LYS A 36 8.46 -8.44 -1.92
C LYS A 36 8.90 -9.55 -0.95
N ARG A 37 9.69 -9.21 0.08
CA ARG A 37 10.13 -10.19 1.10
C ARG A 37 9.00 -10.60 2.06
N THR A 38 8.12 -9.67 2.42
CA THR A 38 7.07 -9.92 3.43
C THR A 38 5.82 -10.55 2.82
N GLU A 39 5.36 -10.03 1.67
CA GLU A 39 4.10 -10.44 1.03
C GLU A 39 4.33 -10.68 -0.47
N LYS A 40 5.20 -11.65 -0.81
CA LYS A 40 5.58 -12.01 -2.19
C LYS A 40 4.38 -12.26 -3.12
N ASP A 41 3.39 -13.03 -2.66
CA ASP A 41 2.20 -13.37 -3.47
C ASP A 41 1.36 -12.12 -3.79
N GLN A 42 1.29 -11.16 -2.86
CA GLN A 42 0.62 -9.89 -3.09
C GLN A 42 1.42 -9.00 -4.03
N PHE A 43 2.75 -9.00 -3.89
CA PHE A 43 3.63 -8.26 -4.79
C PHE A 43 3.47 -8.76 -6.24
N GLU A 44 3.51 -10.07 -6.47
CA GLU A 44 3.41 -10.67 -7.80
C GLU A 44 2.03 -10.46 -8.43
N SER A 45 0.95 -10.64 -7.67
CA SER A 45 -0.41 -10.37 -8.18
C SER A 45 -0.63 -8.90 -8.53
N LEU A 46 -0.11 -7.98 -7.70
CA LEU A 46 -0.19 -6.55 -7.99
C LEU A 46 0.66 -6.16 -9.19
N LYS A 47 1.87 -6.71 -9.32
CA LYS A 47 2.72 -6.50 -10.49
C LYS A 47 2.02 -6.99 -11.75
N HIS A 48 1.43 -8.18 -11.74
CA HIS A 48 0.72 -8.73 -12.89
C HIS A 48 -0.46 -7.83 -13.31
N ILE A 49 -1.23 -7.31 -12.36
CA ILE A 49 -2.32 -6.36 -12.66
C ILE A 49 -1.74 -5.03 -13.17
N PHE A 50 -0.68 -4.52 -12.55
CA PHE A 50 -0.02 -3.29 -12.95
C PHE A 50 0.54 -3.37 -14.39
N ASP A 51 1.05 -4.53 -14.80
CA ASP A 51 1.52 -4.75 -16.18
C ASP A 51 0.37 -4.76 -17.21
N GLN A 52 -0.89 -4.95 -16.76
CA GLN A 52 -2.08 -5.00 -17.62
C GLN A 52 -2.85 -3.67 -17.71
N VAL A 53 -2.66 -2.75 -16.76
CA VAL A 53 -3.40 -1.49 -16.70
C VAL A 53 -2.47 -0.31 -16.50
N SER A 54 -2.91 0.89 -16.88
CA SER A 54 -2.11 2.09 -16.64
C SER A 54 -1.85 2.32 -15.15
N PRO A 55 -0.72 2.96 -14.77
CA PRO A 55 -0.42 3.27 -13.36
C PRO A 55 -1.54 4.07 -12.68
N ALA A 56 -2.25 4.91 -13.42
CA ALA A 56 -3.37 5.70 -12.93
C ALA A 56 -4.57 4.81 -12.57
N SER A 57 -5.02 3.98 -13.51
CA SER A 57 -6.13 3.04 -13.29
C SER A 57 -5.80 2.05 -12.17
N PHE A 58 -4.55 1.55 -12.13
CA PHE A 58 -4.08 0.70 -11.04
C PHE A 58 -4.21 1.40 -9.68
N THR A 59 -3.76 2.66 -9.60
CA THR A 59 -3.82 3.45 -8.36
C THR A 59 -5.27 3.62 -7.90
N GLN A 60 -6.20 3.88 -8.81
CA GLN A 60 -7.62 4.03 -8.48
C GLN A 60 -8.23 2.73 -7.96
N GLN A 61 -7.99 1.61 -8.67
CA GLN A 61 -8.53 0.30 -8.32
C GLN A 61 -7.95 -0.23 -7.00
N LYS A 62 -6.66 0.01 -6.74
CA LYS A 62 -5.92 -0.53 -5.58
C LYS A 62 -5.60 0.52 -4.53
N LEU A 63 -6.25 1.69 -4.56
CA LEU A 63 -5.95 2.83 -3.67
C LEU A 63 -5.93 2.43 -2.19
N PHE A 64 -6.94 1.67 -1.75
CA PHE A 64 -7.06 1.21 -0.37
C PHE A 64 -5.91 0.27 0.02
N LEU A 65 -5.53 -0.63 -0.88
CA LEU A 65 -4.44 -1.57 -0.66
C LEU A 65 -3.09 -0.85 -0.63
N ILE A 66 -2.85 0.08 -1.56
CA ILE A 66 -1.63 0.90 -1.60
C ILE A 66 -1.52 1.73 -0.31
N ASN A 67 -2.61 2.32 0.17
CA ASN A 67 -2.62 3.07 1.42
C ASN A 67 -2.33 2.19 2.65
N ALA A 68 -2.82 0.95 2.67
CA ALA A 68 -2.49 -0.01 3.72
C ALA A 68 -1.00 -0.42 3.65
N THR A 69 -0.52 -0.69 2.44
CA THR A 69 0.87 -1.09 2.15
C THR A 69 1.85 0.02 2.55
N ARG A 70 1.54 1.29 2.25
CA ARG A 70 2.34 2.45 2.67
C ARG A 70 2.47 2.60 4.19
N ARG A 71 1.47 2.16 4.95
CA ARG A 71 1.55 2.16 6.43
C ARG A 71 2.35 0.98 6.97
N LYS A 72 2.33 -0.15 6.27
CA LYS A 72 3.06 -1.37 6.65
C LYS A 72 4.55 -1.30 6.28
N PHE A 73 4.86 -0.73 5.12
CA PHE A 73 6.20 -0.74 4.51
C PHE A 73 6.59 0.68 4.09
N PRO A 74 6.82 1.58 5.05
CA PRO A 74 7.32 2.92 4.72
C PRO A 74 8.70 2.80 4.08
N PHE A 75 8.93 3.55 2.99
CA PHE A 75 10.28 3.74 2.46
C PHE A 75 11.07 4.61 3.45
N THR A 76 11.97 4.00 4.20
CA THR A 76 12.91 4.66 5.11
C THR A 76 14.30 4.27 4.64
N GLU A 77 15.16 5.25 4.40
CA GLU A 77 16.50 5.04 3.81
C GLU A 77 17.46 4.27 4.76
N GLU A 78 17.03 4.01 6.00
CA GLU A 78 17.78 3.23 6.99
C GLU A 78 17.27 1.78 7.01
N ALA A 79 18.13 0.87 6.55
CA ALA A 79 17.82 -0.51 6.25
C ALA A 79 17.63 -1.44 7.47
N VAL A 80 16.84 -2.51 7.26
CA VAL A 80 16.78 -3.81 7.99
C VAL A 80 16.14 -3.71 9.40
N GLU A 81 15.02 -4.35 9.75
CA GLU A 81 14.78 -5.80 9.89
C GLU A 81 13.28 -6.20 9.76
N VAL A 82 13.00 -7.39 9.21
CA VAL A 82 11.68 -8.09 9.21
C VAL A 82 11.87 -9.29 10.17
N PRO A 83 10.94 -9.78 11.03
CA PRO A 83 9.46 -9.85 10.89
C PRO A 83 8.64 -9.60 12.18
N LYS A 84 7.29 -9.49 12.10
CA LYS A 84 6.34 -10.30 12.91
C LYS A 84 4.83 -9.98 12.70
N LYS A 85 4.14 -10.98 12.13
CA LYS A 85 2.85 -11.62 12.52
C LYS A 85 1.58 -10.76 12.81
N LYS A 86 0.50 -11.04 12.08
CA LYS A 86 -0.93 -10.78 12.42
C LYS A 86 -1.38 -11.74 13.56
N PRO A 87 -2.58 -11.64 14.17
CA PRO A 87 -3.52 -10.52 14.35
C PRO A 87 -3.82 -10.23 15.84
N MET A 88 -4.08 -8.98 16.24
CA MET A 88 -4.68 -8.74 17.57
C MET A 88 -6.15 -9.19 17.55
N ALA A 89 -6.46 -10.19 18.38
CA ALA A 89 -7.82 -10.66 18.60
C ALA A 89 -8.70 -9.50 19.06
N ARG A 90 -9.86 -9.35 18.42
CA ARG A 90 -10.92 -8.46 18.90
C ARG A 90 -11.40 -9.01 20.25
N PRO A 91 -11.35 -8.24 21.36
CA PRO A 91 -11.86 -8.73 22.63
C PRO A 91 -13.36 -8.98 22.50
N LYS A 92 -13.82 -10.16 22.93
CA LYS A 92 -15.25 -10.45 23.08
C LYS A 92 -15.77 -9.61 24.24
N ILE A 93 -16.56 -8.58 23.93
CA ILE A 93 -17.37 -7.91 24.95
C ILE A 93 -18.42 -8.92 25.41
N MET A 94 -18.29 -9.39 26.65
CA MET A 94 -19.31 -10.22 27.29
C MET A 94 -20.61 -9.42 27.38
N LYS A 95 -21.72 -10.05 26.99
CA LYS A 95 -23.06 -9.56 27.26
C LYS A 95 -23.29 -9.67 28.77
N PRO A 96 -23.70 -8.62 29.50
CA PRO A 96 -24.12 -8.77 30.88
C PRO A 96 -25.38 -9.65 30.92
N LYS A 97 -25.38 -10.63 31.83
CA LYS A 97 -26.54 -11.48 32.10
C LYS A 97 -27.47 -10.70 33.03
N THR A 98 -28.69 -10.54 32.54
CA THR A 98 -29.99 -10.30 33.19
C THR A 98 -30.01 -10.29 34.72
N GLN A 99 -30.73 -9.31 35.28
CA GLN A 99 -31.69 -9.58 36.36
C GLN A 99 -33.09 -9.60 35.75
#